data_AF-A0A929KRF4-F1
#
_entry.id   AF-A0A929KRF4-F1
#
_cell.length_a   1.000
_cell.length_b   1.000
_cell.length_c   1.000
_cell.angle_alpha   90.00
_cell.angle_beta   90.00
_cell.angle_gamma   90.00
#
_symmetry.space_group_name_H-M   'P 1'
#
loop_
_entity.id
_entity.type
_entity.pdbx_description
1 polymer ?
#
loop_
_entity_poly.entity_id
_entity_poly.type
_entity_poly.pdbx_seq_one_letter_code
_entity_poly.pdbx_strand_id
1 'polypeptide(L)'
;MGWKQDKAEAGLDYLKPASARSYVCLVVDLGRMPRAHVARLEALAAADAHLCLLGVSEPESLRAAWQGGALRRVAERSKAKHAVEAALARLPPRCRLLILGLEGERVPIWLGGVMGHAVQPLLLPVDTTPEGLPALVEPGIGHCLREALTSDPEFAYLRP
;
A
#
# COMPACT_ATOMS: atom_id res chain seq x y z
N MET A 1 22.63 -2.12 1.26
CA MET A 1 22.34 -0.69 1.05
C MET A 1 21.04 -0.38 1.76
N GLY A 2 21.08 0.37 2.86
CA GLY A 2 19.86 0.74 3.59
C GLY A 2 19.21 1.95 2.94
N TRP A 3 17.92 1.84 2.61
CA TRP A 3 17.13 3.00 2.19
C TRP A 3 17.04 3.97 3.38
N LYS A 4 17.16 5.28 3.13
CA LYS A 4 16.85 6.28 4.16
C LYS A 4 15.36 6.14 4.47
N GLN A 5 15.05 5.67 5.66
CA GLN A 5 13.70 5.62 6.21
C GLN A 5 13.21 7.07 6.28
N ASP A 6 12.26 7.44 5.43
CA ASP A 6 11.59 8.72 5.57
C ASP A 6 10.80 8.68 6.88
N LYS A 7 10.94 9.74 7.68
CA LYS A 7 10.37 9.85 9.02
C LYS A 7 8.92 9.35 9.03
N ALA A 8 8.63 8.30 9.81
CA ALA A 8 7.30 7.70 9.91
C ALA A 8 6.25 8.80 10.19
N GLU A 9 5.31 8.97 9.25
CA GLU A 9 4.22 9.91 9.42
C GLU A 9 3.11 9.21 10.17
N ALA A 10 3.05 9.42 11.48
CA ALA A 10 1.91 9.07 12.34
C ALA A 10 1.30 7.69 12.04
N GLY A 11 2.11 6.61 12.04
CA GLY A 11 1.64 5.23 11.82
C GLY A 11 1.72 4.72 10.38
N LEU A 12 2.22 5.51 9.43
CA LEU A 12 2.53 5.07 8.06
C LEU A 12 4.04 5.18 7.81
N ASP A 13 4.65 4.09 7.35
CA ASP A 13 6.09 4.01 7.10
C ASP A 13 6.39 3.38 5.74
N TYR A 14 7.14 4.08 4.89
CA TYR A 14 7.60 3.53 3.63
C TYR A 14 8.87 2.70 3.85
N LEU A 15 8.69 1.38 3.96
CA LEU A 15 9.79 0.42 4.04
C LEU A 15 10.56 0.35 2.71
N LYS A 16 9.85 0.54 1.59
CA LYS A 16 10.43 0.90 0.30
C LYS A 16 9.70 2.12 -0.27
N PRO A 17 10.35 3.28 -0.41
CA PRO A 17 9.74 4.48 -0.97
C PRO A 17 9.17 4.28 -2.37
N ALA A 18 8.07 4.97 -2.66
CA ALA A 18 7.53 5.06 -4.01
C ALA A 18 8.47 5.84 -4.95
N SER A 19 8.44 5.46 -6.22
CA SER A 19 9.10 6.19 -7.31
C SER A 19 8.07 6.52 -8.39
N ALA A 20 8.45 7.35 -9.36
CA ALA A 20 7.61 7.63 -10.54
C ALA A 20 7.28 6.35 -11.36
N ARG A 21 8.03 5.26 -11.16
CA ARG A 21 7.84 3.96 -11.82
C ARG A 21 7.04 2.96 -11.00
N SER A 22 6.61 3.32 -9.79
CA SER A 22 5.84 2.43 -8.92
C SER A 22 4.40 2.31 -9.44
N TYR A 23 4.03 1.09 -9.86
CA TYR A 23 2.67 0.75 -10.31
C TYR A 23 1.89 -0.01 -9.25
N VAL A 24 2.57 -0.69 -8.33
CA VAL A 24 1.93 -1.43 -7.24
C VAL A 24 2.57 -1.03 -5.91
N CYS A 25 1.74 -0.60 -4.97
CA CYS A 25 2.12 -0.41 -3.58
C CYS A 25 1.63 -1.62 -2.79
N LEU A 26 2.59 -2.40 -2.28
CA LEU A 26 2.30 -3.41 -1.26
C LEU A 26 1.98 -2.66 0.05
N VAL A 27 0.85 -2.98 0.67
CA VAL A 27 0.44 -2.40 1.94
C VAL A 27 0.34 -3.51 2.97
N VAL A 28 1.02 -3.35 4.09
CA VAL A 28 1.10 -4.38 5.14
C VAL A 28 0.79 -3.80 6.51
N ASP A 29 -0.05 -4.47 7.29
CA ASP A 29 -0.26 -4.12 8.70
C ASP A 29 0.92 -4.63 9.54
N LEU A 30 1.73 -3.70 10.06
CA LEU A 30 2.94 -4.01 10.84
C LEU A 30 2.62 -4.55 12.24
N GLY A 31 1.40 -4.34 12.75
CA GLY A 31 0.96 -4.88 14.03
C GLY A 31 0.48 -6.33 13.97
N ARG A 32 0.18 -6.83 12.77
CA ARG A 32 -0.39 -8.16 12.55
C ARG A 32 0.49 -9.09 11.72
N MET A 33 1.12 -8.55 10.68
CA MET A 33 1.98 -9.35 9.81
C MET A 33 3.25 -9.78 10.56
N PRO A 34 3.64 -11.07 10.52
CA PRO A 34 4.86 -11.50 11.19
C PRO A 34 6.08 -10.81 10.57
N ARG A 35 7.06 -10.44 11.41
CA ARG A 35 8.25 -9.68 10.99
C ARG A 35 9.05 -10.36 9.87
N ALA A 36 9.11 -11.69 9.87
CA ALA A 36 9.78 -12.45 8.83
C ALA A 36 9.12 -12.28 7.45
N HIS A 37 7.78 -12.22 7.41
CA HIS A 37 7.02 -11.92 6.20
C HIS A 37 7.27 -10.49 5.74
N VAL A 38 7.26 -9.51 6.66
CA VAL A 38 7.58 -8.11 6.33
C VAL A 38 8.98 -8.01 5.70
N ALA A 39 9.99 -8.63 6.30
CA ALA A 39 11.35 -8.65 5.75
C ALA A 39 11.42 -9.31 4.36
N ARG A 40 10.61 -10.36 4.12
CA ARG A 40 10.51 -10.98 2.80
C ARG A 40 9.85 -10.06 1.78
N LEU A 41 8.79 -9.34 2.16
CA LEU A 41 8.14 -8.35 1.31
C LEU A 41 9.07 -7.19 0.98
N GLU A 42 9.90 -6.74 1.94
CA GLU A 42 10.94 -5.75 1.68
C GLU A 42 11.92 -6.24 0.63
N ALA A 43 12.39 -7.49 0.73
CA ALA A 43 13.29 -8.08 -0.26
C ALA A 43 12.64 -8.20 -1.65
N LEU A 44 11.38 -8.63 -1.71
CA LEU A 44 10.60 -8.70 -2.95
C LEU A 44 10.44 -7.31 -3.58
N ALA A 45 10.02 -6.32 -2.78
CA ALA A 45 9.86 -4.95 -3.25
C ALA A 45 11.20 -4.36 -3.70
N ALA A 46 12.30 -4.64 -3.01
CA ALA A 46 13.63 -4.13 -3.38
C ALA A 46 14.12 -4.68 -4.72
N ALA A 47 13.70 -5.89 -5.12
CA ALA A 47 14.08 -6.53 -6.37
C ALA A 47 13.37 -5.96 -7.61
N ASP A 48 12.22 -5.30 -7.44
CA ASP A 48 11.41 -4.80 -8.56
C ASP A 48 11.14 -3.29 -8.45
N ALA A 49 11.61 -2.52 -9.44
CA ALA A 49 11.44 -1.08 -9.50
C ALA A 49 9.97 -0.61 -9.60
N HIS A 50 9.06 -1.47 -10.03
CA HIS A 50 7.63 -1.20 -10.15
C HIS A 50 6.87 -1.32 -8.83
N LEU A 51 7.52 -1.83 -7.78
CA LEU A 51 6.92 -2.00 -6.47
C LEU A 51 7.32 -0.86 -5.52
N CYS A 52 6.45 -0.55 -4.58
CA CYS A 52 6.81 0.12 -3.33
C CYS A 52 6.14 -0.63 -2.16
N LEU A 53 6.60 -0.38 -0.95
CA LEU A 53 6.11 -1.06 0.24
C LEU A 53 5.81 -0.05 1.34
N LEU A 54 4.56 -0.05 1.78
CA LEU A 54 4.02 0.79 2.82
C LEU A 54 3.60 -0.08 4.01
N GLY A 55 4.27 0.11 5.13
CA GLY A 55 3.86 -0.40 6.42
C GLY A 55 2.82 0.53 7.06
N VAL A 56 1.78 -0.08 7.64
CA VAL A 56 0.72 0.60 8.36
C VAL A 56 0.68 0.05 9.78
N SER A 57 0.80 0.94 10.77
CA SER A 57 0.64 0.61 12.18
C SER A 57 -0.72 1.12 12.65
N GLU A 58 -1.45 0.29 13.38
CA GLU A 58 -2.78 0.63 13.95
C GLU A 58 -3.78 1.19 12.91
N PRO A 59 -4.11 0.43 11.85
CA PRO A 59 -4.93 0.93 10.74
C PRO A 59 -6.31 1.46 11.15
N GLU A 60 -6.93 0.92 12.20
CA GLU A 60 -8.23 1.40 12.70
C GLU A 60 -8.11 2.73 13.45
N SER A 61 -7.05 2.94 14.23
CA SER A 61 -6.75 4.23 14.86
C SER A 61 -6.53 5.31 13.78
N LEU A 62 -5.79 4.98 12.71
CA LEU A 62 -5.58 5.86 11.57
C LEU A 62 -6.87 6.19 10.83
N ARG A 63 -7.72 5.19 10.62
CA ARG A 63 -9.03 5.38 10.00
C ARG A 63 -9.89 6.33 10.82
N ALA A 64 -9.99 6.11 12.12
CA ALA A 64 -10.77 6.97 13.02
C ALA A 64 -10.26 8.41 13.03
N ALA A 65 -8.94 8.59 13.09
CA ALA A 65 -8.30 9.90 13.03
C ALA A 65 -8.57 10.63 11.70
N TRP A 66 -8.47 9.91 10.58
CA TRP A 66 -8.75 10.48 9.26
C TRP A 66 -10.24 10.84 9.08
N GLN A 67 -11.16 9.96 9.50
CA GLN A 67 -12.60 10.23 9.42
C GLN A 67 -13.00 11.42 10.31
N GLY A 68 -12.50 11.47 11.55
CA GLY A 68 -12.76 12.57 12.48
C GLY A 68 -12.23 13.91 11.98
N GLY A 69 -11.02 13.93 11.41
CA GLY A 69 -10.45 15.16 10.87
C GLY A 69 -11.06 15.57 9.51
N ALA A 70 -11.54 14.63 8.70
CA ALA A 70 -12.33 14.95 7.51
C ALA A 70 -13.61 15.73 7.85
N LEU A 71 -14.36 15.29 8.87
CA LEU A 71 -15.54 16.01 9.37
C LEU A 71 -15.18 17.40 9.89
N ARG A 72 -14.09 17.51 10.64
CA ARG A 72 -13.62 18.79 11.18
C ARG A 72 -13.22 19.79 10.09
N ARG A 73 -12.61 19.33 8.98
CA ARG A 73 -12.26 20.19 7.84
C ARG A 73 -13.47 20.73 7.10
N VAL A 74 -14.52 19.93 6.95
CA VAL A 74 -15.80 20.40 6.38
C VAL A 74 -16.37 21.53 7.26
N ALA A 75 -16.31 21.38 8.58
CA ALA A 75 -16.78 22.40 9.52
C ALA A 75 -15.90 23.66 9.53
N GLU A 76 -14.57 23.51 9.50
CA GLU A 76 -13.60 24.61 9.66
C GLU A 76 -13.09 25.20 8.33
N ARG A 77 -13.52 24.68 7.17
CA ARG A 77 -12.99 25.02 5.82
C ARG A 77 -11.45 24.93 5.73
N SER A 78 -10.84 24.05 6.50
CA SER A 78 -9.38 23.88 6.57
C SER A 78 -8.85 22.90 5.53
N LYS A 79 -7.66 23.19 4.97
CA LYS A 79 -6.96 22.35 3.96
C LYS A 79 -5.87 21.46 4.57
N ALA A 80 -5.81 21.29 5.89
CA ALA A 80 -4.77 20.48 6.51
C ALA A 80 -4.79 19.04 5.97
N LYS A 81 -3.66 18.59 5.39
CA LYS A 81 -3.50 17.21 4.90
C LYS A 81 -3.26 16.28 6.08
N HIS A 82 -4.02 15.19 6.16
CA HIS A 82 -3.73 14.13 7.13
C HIS A 82 -2.50 13.33 6.71
N ALA A 83 -1.79 12.72 7.68
CA ALA A 83 -0.67 11.82 7.42
C ALA A 83 -1.02 10.73 6.38
N VAL A 84 -2.25 10.20 6.41
CA VAL A 84 -2.72 9.23 5.42
C VAL A 84 -2.78 9.81 4.01
N GLU A 85 -3.31 11.03 3.86
CA GLU A 85 -3.38 11.72 2.57
C GLU A 85 -1.97 12.10 2.07
N ALA A 86 -1.10 12.55 2.98
CA ALA A 86 0.27 12.90 2.68
C ALA A 86 1.07 11.68 2.20
N ALA A 87 0.98 10.56 2.91
CA ALA A 87 1.64 9.30 2.54
C ALA A 87 1.14 8.78 1.18
N LEU A 88 -0.18 8.74 0.96
CA LEU A 88 -0.76 8.25 -0.29
C LEU A 88 -0.52 9.20 -1.47
N ALA A 89 -0.46 10.52 -1.24
CA ALA A 89 -0.15 11.49 -2.30
C ALA A 89 1.27 11.35 -2.88
N ARG A 90 2.15 10.55 -2.25
CA ARG A 90 3.49 10.21 -2.78
C ARG A 90 3.43 9.11 -3.83
N LEU A 91 2.31 8.39 -3.92
CA LEU A 91 2.12 7.35 -4.93
C LEU A 91 1.74 7.98 -6.27
N PRO A 92 2.24 7.44 -7.40
CA PRO A 92 1.73 7.81 -8.71
C PRO A 92 0.20 7.60 -8.79
N PRO A 93 -0.57 8.46 -9.48
CA PRO A 93 -2.02 8.31 -9.59
C PRO A 93 -2.47 6.95 -10.15
N ARG A 94 -1.65 6.35 -11.02
CA ARG A 94 -1.85 5.01 -11.61
C ARG A 94 -1.52 3.85 -10.67
N CYS A 95 -0.92 4.14 -9.52
CA CYS A 95 -0.49 3.12 -8.58
C CYS A 95 -1.72 2.43 -7.95
N ARG A 96 -1.69 1.11 -7.91
CA ARG A 96 -2.69 0.27 -7.24
C ARG A 96 -2.17 -0.19 -5.88
N LEU A 97 -3.06 -0.30 -4.91
CA LEU A 97 -2.73 -0.80 -3.57
C LEU A 97 -3.05 -2.29 -3.49
N LEU A 98 -2.03 -3.12 -3.30
CA LEU A 98 -2.21 -4.52 -2.95
C LEU A 98 -2.13 -4.66 -1.43
N ILE A 99 -3.27 -4.81 -0.78
CA ILE A 99 -3.36 -4.87 0.69
C ILE A 99 -3.18 -6.32 1.15
N LEU A 100 -2.08 -6.57 1.84
CA LEU A 100 -1.72 -7.88 2.36
C LEU A 100 -2.25 -8.04 3.78
N GLY A 101 -2.95 -9.13 4.04
CA GLY A 101 -3.38 -9.53 5.38
C GLY A 101 -3.36 -11.04 5.54
N LEU A 102 -3.55 -11.51 6.77
CA LEU A 102 -3.72 -12.94 7.04
C LEU A 102 -5.21 -13.31 6.94
N GLU A 103 -5.50 -14.55 6.59
CA GLU A 103 -6.87 -15.07 6.60
C GLU A 103 -7.52 -14.91 7.98
N GLY A 104 -8.79 -14.48 7.98
CA GLY A 104 -9.53 -14.17 9.20
C GLY A 104 -9.27 -12.75 9.76
N GLU A 105 -8.35 -11.98 9.18
CA GLU A 105 -8.08 -10.61 9.60
C GLU A 105 -8.79 -9.55 8.74
N ARG A 106 -9.03 -8.39 9.35
CA ARG A 106 -9.51 -7.21 8.62
C ARG A 106 -8.32 -6.50 7.99
N VAL A 107 -8.48 -6.14 6.72
CA VAL A 107 -7.47 -5.40 5.95
C VAL A 107 -7.92 -3.95 5.66
N PRO A 108 -7.01 -2.97 5.62
CA PRO A 108 -7.34 -1.54 5.49
C PRO A 108 -7.76 -1.12 4.07
N ILE A 109 -8.81 -1.72 3.50
CA ILE A 109 -9.33 -1.39 2.16
C ILE A 109 -9.81 0.06 2.02
N TRP A 110 -10.12 0.71 3.15
CA TRP A 110 -10.57 2.10 3.21
C TRP A 110 -9.52 3.09 2.67
N LEU A 111 -8.23 2.69 2.64
CA LEU A 111 -7.15 3.51 2.08
C LEU A 111 -7.40 3.90 0.61
N GLY A 112 -8.09 3.05 -0.16
CA GLY A 112 -8.48 3.37 -1.54
C GLY A 112 -9.40 4.58 -1.65
N GLY A 113 -10.27 4.77 -0.67
CA GLY A 113 -11.21 5.89 -0.61
C GLY A 113 -10.59 7.23 -0.24
N VAL A 114 -9.31 7.26 0.17
CA VAL A 114 -8.65 8.50 0.63
C VAL A 114 -8.15 9.33 -0.55
N MET A 115 -7.41 8.72 -1.47
CA MET A 115 -6.80 9.39 -2.63
C MET A 115 -7.26 8.80 -3.99
N GLY A 116 -8.20 7.86 -3.98
CA GLY A 116 -8.77 7.29 -5.19
C GLY A 116 -7.93 6.18 -5.85
N HIS A 117 -6.94 5.64 -5.15
CA HIS A 117 -6.19 4.48 -5.63
C HIS A 117 -7.08 3.24 -5.67
N ALA A 118 -7.00 2.47 -6.76
CA ALA A 118 -7.64 1.16 -6.82
C ALA A 118 -6.98 0.20 -5.82
N VAL A 119 -7.80 -0.61 -5.17
CA VAL A 119 -7.38 -1.49 -4.08
C VAL A 119 -7.71 -2.93 -4.40
N GLN A 120 -6.75 -3.81 -4.19
CA GLN A 120 -6.91 -5.25 -4.25
C GLN A 120 -6.50 -5.84 -2.90
N PRO A 121 -7.41 -6.43 -2.11
CA PRO A 121 -7.01 -7.22 -0.95
C PRO A 121 -6.44 -8.57 -1.41
N LEU A 122 -5.43 -9.06 -0.69
CA LEU A 122 -4.89 -10.40 -0.78
C LEU A 122 -4.71 -10.97 0.62
N LEU A 123 -5.50 -12.00 0.93
CA LEU A 123 -5.43 -12.72 2.20
C LEU A 123 -4.51 -13.93 2.04
N LEU A 124 -3.56 -14.04 2.96
CA LEU A 124 -2.56 -15.09 3.00
C LEU A 124 -2.96 -16.12 4.05
N PRO A 125 -2.80 -17.43 3.78
CA PRO A 125 -2.97 -18.46 4.80
C PRO A 125 -2.12 -18.17 6.04
N VAL A 126 -2.66 -18.42 7.23
CA VAL A 126 -2.00 -18.09 8.51
C VAL A 126 -0.70 -18.89 8.70
N ASP A 127 -0.62 -20.08 8.09
CA ASP A 127 0.52 -20.99 8.11
C ASP A 127 1.54 -20.73 6.99
N THR A 128 1.36 -19.65 6.22
CA THR A 128 2.31 -19.25 5.18
C THR A 128 3.71 -19.08 5.76
N THR A 129 4.70 -19.76 5.20
CA THR A 129 6.11 -19.54 5.55
C THR A 129 6.66 -18.31 4.82
N PRO A 130 7.68 -17.62 5.37
CA PRO A 130 8.34 -16.52 4.68
C PRO A 130 8.88 -16.92 3.30
N GLU A 131 9.34 -18.15 3.12
CA GLU A 131 9.88 -18.66 1.85
C GLU A 131 8.78 -18.86 0.80
N GLY A 132 7.57 -19.27 1.22
CA GLY A 132 6.41 -19.46 0.35
C GLY A 132 5.69 -18.16 -0.02
N LEU A 133 5.96 -17.07 0.70
CA LEU A 133 5.27 -15.79 0.52
C LEU A 133 5.32 -15.23 -0.92
N PRO A 134 6.47 -15.23 -1.63
CA PRO A 134 6.51 -14.69 -3.00
C PRO A 134 5.55 -15.43 -3.95
N ALA A 135 5.46 -16.76 -3.85
CA ALA A 135 4.59 -17.56 -4.72
C ALA A 135 3.11 -17.20 -4.57
N LEU A 136 2.70 -16.73 -3.39
CA LEU A 136 1.33 -16.30 -3.09
C LEU A 136 1.08 -14.84 -3.49
N VAL A 137 2.09 -13.98 -3.37
CA VAL A 137 1.96 -12.53 -3.59
C VAL A 137 2.17 -12.15 -5.06
N GLU A 138 3.08 -12.81 -5.77
CA GLU A 138 3.43 -12.50 -7.17
C GLU A 138 2.23 -12.53 -8.13
N PRO A 139 1.27 -13.48 -8.04
CA PRO A 139 0.07 -13.43 -8.88
C PRO A 139 -0.77 -12.17 -8.66
N GLY A 140 -0.90 -11.72 -7.40
CA GLY A 140 -1.60 -10.49 -7.04
C GLY A 140 -0.89 -9.24 -7.55
N ILE A 141 0.45 -9.22 -7.48
CA ILE A 141 1.28 -8.17 -8.08
C ILE A 141 1.06 -8.13 -9.60
N GLY A 142 1.14 -9.28 -10.27
CA GLY A 142 0.96 -9.38 -11.72
C GLY A 142 -0.43 -8.91 -12.18
N HIS A 143 -1.47 -9.21 -11.40
CA HIS A 143 -2.82 -8.70 -11.64
C HIS A 143 -2.85 -7.17 -11.54
N CYS A 144 -2.39 -6.60 -10.42
CA CYS A 144 -2.37 -5.16 -10.20
C CYS A 144 -1.55 -4.42 -11.27
N LEU A 145 -0.39 -4.97 -11.65
CA LEU A 145 0.48 -4.39 -12.65
C LEU A 145 -0.21 -4.36 -14.02
N ARG A 146 -0.84 -5.46 -14.44
CA ARG A 146 -1.57 -5.53 -15.70
C ARG A 146 -2.68 -4.49 -15.75
N GLU A 147 -3.48 -4.40 -14.68
CA GLU A 147 -4.57 -3.42 -14.64
C GLU A 147 -4.08 -1.97 -14.55
N ALA A 148 -2.98 -1.70 -13.84
CA ALA A 148 -2.37 -0.38 -13.79
C ALA A 148 -1.89 0.06 -15.18
N LEU A 149 -1.24 -0.84 -15.92
CA LEU A 149 -0.73 -0.57 -17.26
C LEU A 149 -1.85 -0.41 -18.29
N THR A 150 -2.93 -1.19 -18.24
CA THR A 150 -4.04 -1.04 -19.19
C THR A 150 -4.87 0.22 -18.94
N SER A 151 -4.94 0.68 -17.69
CA SER A 151 -5.64 1.90 -17.29
C SER A 151 -4.84 3.17 -17.61
N ASP A 152 -3.53 3.05 -17.84
CA ASP A 152 -2.66 4.17 -18.14
C ASP A 152 -2.79 4.57 -19.62
N PRO A 153 -3.16 5.84 -19.92
CA PRO A 153 -3.27 6.32 -21.29
C PRO A 153 -1.93 6.28 -22.05
N GLU A 154 -0.78 6.35 -21.37
CA GLU A 154 0.54 6.19 -22.01
C GLU A 154 0.71 4.81 -22.65
N PHE A 155 -0.01 3.80 -22.15
CA PHE A 155 0.06 2.41 -22.59
C PHE A 155 -1.22 1.94 -23.29
N ALA A 156 -2.06 2.88 -23.75
CA ALA A 156 -3.32 2.55 -24.43
C ALA A 156 -3.12 1.65 -25.67
N TYR A 157 -1.93 1.66 -26.27
CA TYR A 157 -1.55 0.81 -27.41
C TYR A 157 -1.33 -0.67 -27.04
N LEU A 158 -1.27 -1.02 -25.75
CA LEU A 158 -1.20 -2.40 -25.27
C LEU A 158 -2.59 -3.04 -25.09
N ARG A 159 -3.67 -2.32 -25.38
CA ARG A 159 -5.03 -2.86 -25.36
C ARG A 159 -5.26 -3.66 -26.66
N PRO A 160 -5.75 -4.91 -26.56
CA PRO A 160 -6.05 -5.74 -27.74
C PRO A 160 -7.16 -5.16 -28.61
#